data_AF-A0A527YNS4-F1
#
_entry.id   AF-A0A527YNS4-F1
#
_cell.length_a   1.000
_cell.length_b   1.000
_cell.length_c   1.000
_cell.angle_alpha   90.00
_cell.angle_beta   90.00
_cell.angle_gamma   90.00
#
_symmetry.space_group_name_H-M   'P 1'
#
loop_
_entity.id
_entity.type
_entity.pdbx_description
1 polymer ?
#
loop_
_entity_poly.entity_id
_entity_poly.type
_entity_poly.pdbx_seq_one_letter_code
_entity_poly.pdbx_strand_id
1 'polypeptide(L)' 'PIPGARQISHLEQNAAAAQIALSQAEVAAIGDALSPEKVVGKRYTEEMLALVNG' A
#
# COMPACT_ATOMS: atom_id res chain seq x y z
N PRO A 1 -2.34 -4.81 -8.59
CA PRO A 1 -1.06 -4.76 -7.82
C PRO A 1 -0.26 -6.05 -8.02
N ILE A 2 1.08 -5.99 -8.05
CA ILE A 2 1.95 -7.17 -8.19
C ILE A 2 2.88 -7.23 -6.96
N PRO A 3 2.36 -7.58 -5.78
CA PRO A 3 3.15 -7.56 -4.55
C PRO A 3 4.15 -8.72 -4.53
N GLY A 4 5.45 -8.41 -4.50
CA GLY A 4 6.49 -9.41 -4.29
C GLY A 4 6.60 -9.81 -2.81
N ALA A 5 6.96 -11.07 -2.55
CA ALA A 5 7.21 -11.60 -1.21
C ALA A 5 8.43 -12.54 -1.22
N ARG A 6 9.24 -12.50 -0.15
CA ARG A 6 10.43 -13.36 0.03
C ARG A 6 10.18 -14.58 0.93
N GLN A 7 8.99 -14.68 1.53
CA GLN A 7 8.58 -15.79 2.40
C GLN A 7 7.28 -16.37 1.84
N ILE A 8 7.15 -17.70 1.86
CA ILE A 8 5.98 -18.41 1.31
C ILE A 8 4.70 -17.98 2.04
N SER A 9 4.74 -17.85 3.36
CA SER A 9 3.60 -17.38 4.17
C SER A 9 3.05 -16.03 3.71
N HIS A 10 3.92 -15.09 3.36
CA HIS A 10 3.50 -13.78 2.85
C HIS A 10 2.94 -13.86 1.42
N LEU A 11 3.46 -14.78 0.60
CA LEU A 11 2.92 -15.01 -0.74
C LEU A 11 1.48 -15.57 -0.64
N GLU A 12 1.25 -16.51 0.27
CA GLU A 12 -0.07 -17.08 0.53
C GLU A 12 -1.06 -16.02 1.03
N GLN A 13 -0.63 -15.15 1.94
CA GLN A 13 -1.45 -14.03 2.42
C GLN A 13 -1.80 -13.04 1.29
N ASN A 14 -0.82 -12.68 0.45
CA ASN A 14 -1.05 -11.81 -0.70
C ASN A 14 -2.06 -12.42 -1.69
N ALA A 15 -1.96 -13.74 -1.93
CA ALA A 15 -2.90 -14.46 -2.79
C ALA A 15 -4.31 -14.50 -2.19
N ALA A 16 -4.41 -14.76 -0.88
CA ALA A 16 -5.69 -14.79 -0.16
C ALA A 16 -6.40 -13.43 -0.15
N ALA A 17 -5.64 -12.32 -0.11
CA ALA A 17 -6.19 -10.96 -0.10
C ALA A 17 -7.07 -10.64 -1.33
N ALA A 18 -6.85 -11.32 -2.46
CA ALA A 18 -7.68 -11.14 -3.66
C ALA A 18 -9.15 -11.57 -3.46
N GLN A 19 -9.43 -12.39 -2.45
CA GLN A 19 -10.77 -12.89 -2.15
C GLN A 19 -11.50 -12.04 -1.10
N ILE A 20 -10.85 -11.02 -0.54
CA ILE A 20 -11.46 -10.16 0.47
C ILE A 20 -12.38 -9.14 -0.23
N ALA A 21 -13.68 -9.25 0.03
CA ALA A 21 -14.65 -8.24 -0.36
C ALA A 21 -14.80 -7.22 0.76
N LEU A 22 -14.56 -5.94 0.45
CA LEU A 22 -14.79 -4.84 1.37
C LEU A 22 -16.17 -4.23 1.13
N SER A 23 -16.89 -3.93 2.21
CA SER A 23 -18.10 -3.12 2.16
C SER A 23 -17.76 -1.66 1.83
N GLN A 24 -18.77 -0.91 1.35
CA GLN A 24 -18.57 0.53 1.09
C GLN A 24 -18.15 1.32 2.35
N ALA A 25 -18.66 0.94 3.52
CA ALA A 25 -18.29 1.58 4.78
C ALA A 25 -16.81 1.36 5.12
N GLU A 26 -16.29 0.15 4.90
CA GLU A 26 -14.87 -0.16 5.14
C GLU A 26 -13.96 0.56 4.15
N VAL A 27 -14.35 0.63 2.87
CA VAL A 27 -13.60 1.40 1.86
C VAL A 27 -13.53 2.87 2.24
N ALA A 28 -14.64 3.47 2.66
CA ALA A 28 -14.68 4.86 3.11
C ALA A 28 -13.79 5.09 4.34
N ALA A 29 -13.88 4.22 5.35
CA ALA A 29 -13.07 4.32 6.56
C ALA A 29 -11.55 4.22 6.27
N ILE A 30 -11.14 3.32 5.37
CA ILE A 30 -9.74 3.19 4.94
C ILE A 30 -9.30 4.45 4.19
N GLY A 31 -10.13 4.97 3.28
CA GLY A 31 -9.85 6.20 2.54
C GLY A 31 -9.66 7.40 3.46
N ASP A 32 -10.56 7.57 4.43
CA ASP A 32 -10.51 8.65 5.41
C ASP A 32 -9.26 8.56 6.30
N ALA A 33 -8.83 7.35 6.66
CA ALA A 33 -7.61 7.14 7.45
C ALA A 33 -6.34 7.49 6.68
N LEU A 34 -6.35 7.31 5.35
CA LEU A 34 -5.23 7.59 4.45
C LEU A 34 -5.32 8.97 3.78
N SER A 35 -6.27 9.81 4.21
CA SER A 35 -6.47 11.12 3.60
C SER A 35 -5.18 11.95 3.63
N PRO A 36 -4.81 12.65 2.54
CA PRO A 36 -3.60 13.48 2.48
C PRO A 36 -3.52 14.54 3.59
N GLU A 37 -4.67 14.97 4.10
CA GLU A 37 -4.76 15.90 5.23
C GLU A 37 -4.31 15.27 6.56
N LYS A 38 -4.33 13.94 6.68
CA LYS A 38 -3.91 13.16 7.85
C LYS A 38 -2.52 12.53 7.69
N VAL A 39 -2.07 12.32 6.45
CA VAL A 39 -0.76 11.73 6.14
C VAL A 39 0.03 12.68 5.24
N VAL A 40 0.82 13.55 5.87
CA VAL A 40 1.70 14.51 5.18
C VAL A 40 3.15 14.00 5.22
N GLY A 41 3.68 13.59 4.08
CA GLY A 41 5.09 13.18 3.95
C GLY A 41 5.41 12.62 2.56
N LYS A 42 6.62 12.92 2.06
CA LYS A 42 7.10 12.35 0.79
C LYS A 42 7.48 10.87 1.03
N ARG A 43 7.10 9.97 0.10
CA ARG A 43 7.50 8.54 0.14
C ARG A 43 9.02 8.35 0.07
N TYR A 44 9.72 9.28 -0.57
CA TYR A 44 11.17 9.33 -0.70
C TYR A 44 11.66 10.75 -0.37
N THR A 45 12.86 10.87 0.20
CA THR A 45 13.54 12.15 0.30
C THR A 45 13.97 12.63 -1.10
N GLU A 46 14.34 13.91 -1.23
CA GLU A 46 14.76 14.46 -2.53
C GLU A 46 16.02 13.77 -3.05
N GLU A 47 16.94 13.42 -2.15
CA GLU A 47 18.17 12.68 -2.46
C GLU A 47 17.87 11.26 -2.93
N MET A 48 16.90 10.58 -2.30
CA MET A 48 16.47 9.24 -2.72
C MET A 48 15.74 9.27 -4.06
N LEU A 49 14.99 10.33 -4.35
CA LEU A 49 14.27 10.49 -5.61
C LEU A 49 15.24 10.70 -6.79
N ALA A 50 16.35 11.42 -6.57
CA ALA A 50 17.37 11.68 -7.60
C ALA A 50 18.04 10.39 -8.12
N LEU A 51 17.99 9.29 -7.35
CA LEU A 51 18.61 8.00 -7.68
C LEU A 51 17.67 7.03 -8.44
N VAL A 52 16.38 7.35 -8.58
CA VAL A 52 15.37 6.42 -9.13
C VAL A 52 15.42 6.28 -10.66
N ASN A 53 16.14 7.17 -11.36
CA ASN A 53 16.31 7.14 -12.82
C ASN A 53 17.78 7.27 -13.28
N GLY A 54 18.74 6.92 -12.42
CA GLY A 54 20.18 6.92 -12.73
C GLY A 54 20.64 5.66 -13.45
#